data_AF-C0KTS6-F1
#
_entry.id   AF-C0KTS6-F1
#
_cell.length_a   1.000
_cell.length_b   1.000
_cell.length_c   1.000
_cell.angle_alpha   90.00
_cell.angle_beta   90.00
_cell.angle_gamma   90.00
#
_symmetry.space_group_name_H-M   'P 1'
#
loop_
_entity.id
_entity.type
_entity.pdbx_description
1 polymer ?
#
loop_
_entity_poly.entity_id
_entity_poly.type
_entity_poly.pdbx_seq_one_letter_code
_entity_poly.pdbx_strand_id
1 'polypeptide(L)'
;MPSIVRNHGPHNKILLSALLLALFGWVPLASAAVDVPMDSTGPYRTVSHPENAPSGVDAGVGPSEWTHAYANPAHNAAFPVPDDAPEWIRNGVSWLFPEARAWPLANPPFGSKTYGAAEASVTQTQFYGNALGPSVVDGVVYAESDDMFAYAVNAKTGKLIWRASPVGNNLMGNPLVIGNTVYLSAGSVAFNFANVLRYAHNPSASARGLNVSFNGIYALNRSNGKLLWYFATPGETMATPAYDNNTLFIADGAGNAFGINATTGKQVWKTHVGGMDNMSSVTAYRHNIYFAMAIKPYLYCLNESNGHIVWKGTIPGASNTGIGDVSPAAADGVVVLDATTKPQANKKAMFSNVIRAFDAKTGAVLWTRNMGSGGKIPAFKGGVPMIHNNIVYVGNPVASTYQAYELKTGKLLWTWHVPTKVAAGAGRSAPTYYKGLLYITTGQYIFVVNPATGKELHQHHIGGQFGIESPVIVGGTVYLTNSWDWIMAIPLKTISHGS
;
A
#
# COMPACT_ATOMS: atom_id res chain seq x y z
N MET A 1 -0.97 88.27 39.02
CA MET A 1 0.43 87.79 39.17
C MET A 1 0.41 86.28 39.05
N PRO A 2 1.29 85.64 38.25
CA PRO A 2 1.64 85.89 36.84
C PRO A 2 1.29 84.65 35.95
N SER A 3 0.87 84.71 34.68
CA SER A 3 1.54 85.16 33.43
C SER A 3 2.62 84.14 32.95
N ILE A 4 2.73 83.56 31.74
CA ILE A 4 2.65 84.03 30.32
C ILE A 4 2.70 82.75 29.42
N VAL A 5 1.75 82.42 28.54
CA VAL A 5 1.59 82.73 27.10
C VAL A 5 2.84 82.50 26.20
N ARG A 6 2.75 81.59 25.22
CA ARG A 6 2.85 81.93 23.77
C ARG A 6 2.47 80.77 22.84
N ASN A 7 1.91 81.21 21.73
CA ASN A 7 1.15 80.51 20.70
C ASN A 7 1.96 80.50 19.39
N HIS A 8 1.35 79.88 18.34
CA HIS A 8 1.68 79.84 16.90
C HIS A 8 2.08 78.43 16.44
N GLY A 9 1.47 77.81 15.43
CA GLY A 9 0.62 78.29 14.34
C GLY A 9 0.82 77.39 13.11
N PRO A 10 0.00 77.49 12.04
CA PRO A 10 -0.75 76.36 11.47
C PRO A 10 -0.47 76.06 9.98
N HIS A 11 -1.22 75.12 9.38
CA HIS A 11 -1.73 75.00 7.98
C HIS A 11 -1.87 73.49 7.61
N ASN A 12 -3.01 72.84 7.29
CA ASN A 12 -4.28 73.07 6.57
C ASN A 12 -4.27 72.59 5.09
N LYS A 13 -5.35 71.86 4.72
CA LYS A 13 -5.80 71.30 3.39
C LYS A 13 -5.31 69.88 3.04
N ILE A 14 -6.12 68.81 2.91
CA ILE A 14 -7.41 68.46 2.25
C ILE A 14 -7.28 67.98 0.77
N LEU A 15 -7.76 66.73 0.55
CA LEU A 15 -8.30 66.07 -0.67
C LEU A 15 -7.32 65.62 -1.80
N LEU A 16 -7.25 64.31 -2.09
CA LEU A 16 -8.03 63.62 -3.15
C LEU A 16 -7.64 62.13 -3.34
N SER A 17 -8.65 61.35 -3.75
CA SER A 17 -8.63 60.16 -4.62
C SER A 17 -7.94 58.85 -4.20
N ALA A 18 -8.81 57.85 -3.99
CA ALA A 18 -8.55 56.43 -4.25
C ALA A 18 -8.35 56.15 -5.76
N LEU A 19 -7.80 54.96 -6.04
CA LEU A 19 -7.47 54.28 -7.30
C LEU A 19 -6.00 54.36 -7.78
N LEU A 20 -5.52 53.17 -8.18
CA LEU A 20 -4.22 52.77 -8.75
C LEU A 20 -3.06 52.56 -7.77
N LEU A 21 -2.81 51.29 -7.41
CA LEU A 21 -1.55 50.60 -7.72
C LEU A 21 -1.68 49.09 -7.42
N ALA A 22 -2.24 48.37 -8.40
CA ALA A 22 -1.80 47.00 -8.66
C ALA A 22 -0.45 47.11 -9.37
N LEU A 23 0.61 46.53 -8.79
CA LEU A 23 1.86 46.06 -9.43
C LEU A 23 2.94 45.86 -8.35
N PHE A 24 2.72 44.90 -7.44
CA PHE A 24 3.83 44.18 -6.82
C PHE A 24 3.44 42.71 -6.82
N GLY A 25 4.17 41.94 -7.63
CA GLY A 25 3.96 40.52 -7.79
C GLY A 25 3.98 39.82 -6.45
N TRP A 26 3.00 38.95 -6.24
CA TRP A 26 3.09 37.88 -5.27
C TRP A 26 4.33 37.07 -5.60
N VAL A 27 5.42 37.31 -4.88
CA VAL A 27 6.52 36.36 -4.78
C VAL A 27 5.99 35.26 -3.86
N PRO A 28 5.85 34.00 -4.33
CA PRO A 28 5.58 32.92 -3.41
C PRO A 28 6.77 32.88 -2.46
N LEU A 29 6.52 32.99 -1.16
CA LEU A 29 7.51 32.60 -0.16
C LEU A 29 7.97 31.19 -0.54
N ALA A 30 9.23 31.06 -0.97
CA ALA A 30 9.83 29.77 -1.22
C ALA A 30 9.61 28.95 0.05
N SER A 31 8.83 27.87 -0.05
CA SER A 31 8.69 26.88 1.01
C SER A 31 10.11 26.53 1.46
N ALA A 32 10.42 26.73 2.74
CA ALA A 32 11.70 26.30 3.29
C ALA A 32 11.94 24.85 2.88
N ALA A 33 13.14 24.55 2.39
CA ALA A 33 13.50 23.20 1.98
C ALA A 33 13.29 22.25 3.17
N VAL A 34 12.64 21.12 2.92
CA VAL A 34 12.46 20.09 3.94
C VAL A 34 13.75 19.28 3.98
N ASP A 35 14.52 19.48 5.05
CA ASP A 35 15.79 18.78 5.24
C ASP A 35 15.57 17.43 5.93
N VAL A 36 16.24 16.41 5.40
CA VAL A 36 16.39 15.08 6.01
C VAL A 36 17.88 14.72 6.04
N PRO A 37 18.33 13.83 6.95
CA PRO A 37 19.72 13.38 6.96
C PRO A 37 20.10 12.75 5.61
N MET A 38 20.84 13.49 4.78
CA MET A 38 21.17 13.11 3.42
C MET A 38 22.50 13.71 2.98
N ASP A 39 23.39 12.87 2.44
CA ASP A 39 24.48 13.34 1.59
C ASP A 39 23.93 13.51 0.17
N SER A 40 23.79 14.75 -0.28
CA SER A 40 23.27 15.09 -1.62
C SER A 40 24.09 14.51 -2.78
N THR A 41 25.34 14.11 -2.53
CA THR A 41 26.22 13.44 -3.52
C THR A 41 26.33 11.94 -3.31
N GLY A 42 25.79 11.45 -2.18
CA GLY A 42 25.89 10.07 -1.74
C GLY A 42 25.00 9.09 -2.51
N PRO A 43 24.96 7.83 -2.06
CA PRO A 43 24.21 6.76 -2.72
C PRO A 43 22.68 6.91 -2.61
N TYR A 44 22.19 7.57 -1.55
CA TYR A 44 20.75 7.76 -1.28
C TYR A 44 20.15 9.00 -1.94
N ARG A 45 20.97 9.82 -2.62
CA ARG A 45 20.50 11.04 -3.28
C ARG A 45 19.38 10.70 -4.27
N THR A 46 18.42 11.62 -4.41
CA THR A 46 17.46 11.56 -5.52
C THR A 46 18.22 11.64 -6.85
N VAL A 47 18.04 10.63 -7.69
CA VAL A 47 18.57 10.60 -9.06
C VAL A 47 17.39 10.77 -10.01
N SER A 48 17.50 11.67 -10.99
CA SER A 48 16.47 11.93 -11.99
C SER A 48 17.05 11.94 -13.38
N HIS A 49 16.37 11.26 -14.29
CA HIS A 49 16.63 11.09 -15.71
C HIS A 49 15.36 11.50 -16.49
N PRO A 50 15.06 12.81 -16.59
CA PRO A 50 13.83 13.31 -17.23
C PRO A 50 13.68 12.89 -18.69
N GLU A 51 14.78 12.58 -19.38
CA GLU A 51 14.80 12.08 -20.75
C GLU A 51 14.05 10.74 -20.93
N ASN A 52 13.85 9.98 -19.84
CA ASN A 52 13.10 8.74 -19.86
C ASN A 52 11.60 8.93 -19.51
N ALA A 53 11.17 10.14 -19.16
CA ALA A 53 9.76 10.39 -18.83
C ALA A 53 8.84 10.16 -20.04
N PRO A 54 7.62 9.63 -19.85
CA PRO A 54 6.64 9.54 -20.93
C PRO A 54 6.26 10.95 -21.41
N SER A 55 5.93 11.07 -22.69
CA SER A 55 5.54 12.34 -23.31
C SER A 55 4.30 12.16 -24.19
N GLY A 56 3.58 13.26 -24.43
CA GLY A 56 2.39 13.27 -25.29
C GLY A 56 1.37 12.21 -24.85
N VAL A 57 0.95 11.37 -25.79
CA VAL A 57 -0.07 10.33 -25.55
C VAL A 57 0.39 9.24 -24.58
N ASP A 58 1.71 8.98 -24.47
CA ASP A 58 2.23 7.95 -23.56
C ASP A 58 2.00 8.36 -22.09
N ALA A 59 1.99 9.67 -21.80
CA ALA A 59 1.73 10.19 -20.45
C ALA A 59 0.23 10.17 -20.06
N GLY A 60 -0.66 9.78 -20.97
CA GLY A 60 -2.08 9.56 -20.68
C GLY A 60 -2.46 8.08 -20.51
N VAL A 61 -1.47 7.19 -20.47
CA VAL A 61 -1.72 5.74 -20.38
C VAL A 61 -1.91 5.30 -18.92
N GLY A 62 -3.00 4.57 -18.67
CA GLY A 62 -3.36 4.08 -17.34
C GLY A 62 -4.31 5.02 -16.60
N PRO A 63 -4.59 4.76 -15.32
CA PRO A 63 -5.37 5.69 -14.50
C PRO A 63 -4.58 6.98 -14.24
N SER A 64 -5.29 8.05 -13.88
CA SER A 64 -4.70 9.35 -13.53
C SER A 64 -4.36 9.49 -12.03
N GLU A 65 -4.78 8.52 -11.22
CA GLU A 65 -4.53 8.51 -9.78
C GLU A 65 -4.44 7.08 -9.23
N TRP A 66 -3.84 6.97 -8.05
CA TRP A 66 -3.74 5.73 -7.28
C TRP A 66 -3.90 6.04 -5.80
N THR A 67 -5.02 5.66 -5.20
CA THR A 67 -5.47 6.21 -3.90
C THR A 67 -5.36 5.24 -2.73
N HIS A 68 -5.09 3.96 -2.99
CA HIS A 68 -5.06 2.91 -1.96
C HIS A 68 -3.93 1.91 -2.22
N ALA A 69 -3.64 1.06 -1.23
CA ALA A 69 -3.07 -0.25 -1.51
C ALA A 69 -3.93 -0.95 -2.58
N TYR A 70 -3.30 -1.57 -3.58
CA TYR A 70 -4.00 -2.28 -4.66
C TYR A 70 -4.98 -1.37 -5.44
N ALA A 71 -4.64 -0.08 -5.54
CA ALA A 71 -5.32 1.01 -6.25
C ALA A 71 -6.63 1.53 -5.69
N ASN A 72 -7.50 0.66 -5.19
CA ASN A 72 -8.86 1.03 -4.80
C ASN A 72 -9.36 0.22 -3.59
N PRO A 73 -10.45 0.66 -2.93
CA PRO A 73 -11.04 -0.03 -1.77
C PRO A 73 -11.38 -1.50 -1.99
N ALA A 74 -11.59 -1.92 -3.23
CA ALA A 74 -11.95 -3.29 -3.57
C ALA A 74 -10.72 -4.19 -3.81
N HIS A 75 -9.52 -3.62 -3.78
CA HIS A 75 -8.24 -4.26 -4.07
C HIS A 75 -8.16 -4.94 -5.46
N ASN A 76 -8.81 -4.36 -6.47
CA ASN A 76 -8.73 -4.87 -7.85
C ASN A 76 -8.03 -3.86 -8.77
N ALA A 77 -6.72 -4.02 -8.98
CA ALA A 77 -5.89 -3.14 -9.81
C ALA A 77 -5.98 -3.50 -11.31
N ALA A 78 -7.16 -3.31 -11.90
CA ALA A 78 -7.47 -3.70 -13.26
C ALA A 78 -8.04 -2.54 -14.08
N PHE A 79 -7.30 -2.09 -15.10
CA PHE A 79 -7.58 -0.86 -15.84
C PHE A 79 -7.70 -1.14 -17.34
N PRO A 80 -8.93 -1.22 -17.90
CA PRO A 80 -9.09 -1.25 -19.35
C PRO A 80 -8.61 0.06 -19.97
N VAL A 81 -8.19 0.00 -21.23
CA VAL A 81 -7.81 1.19 -22.00
C VAL A 81 -8.73 1.34 -23.21
N PRO A 82 -8.97 2.57 -23.70
CA PRO A 82 -9.70 2.80 -24.96
C PRO A 82 -9.10 2.08 -26.16
N ASP A 83 -9.90 1.81 -27.19
CA ASP A 83 -9.45 1.15 -28.41
C ASP A 83 -8.44 1.99 -29.21
N ASP A 84 -8.47 3.31 -29.05
CA ASP A 84 -7.54 4.28 -29.63
C ASP A 84 -6.33 4.59 -28.73
N ALA A 85 -6.20 3.91 -27.58
CA ALA A 85 -5.01 4.01 -26.75
C ALA A 85 -3.73 3.62 -27.53
N PRO A 86 -2.55 4.10 -27.12
CA PRO A 86 -1.29 3.75 -27.77
C PRO A 86 -1.15 2.23 -27.97
N GLU A 87 -0.67 1.84 -29.15
CA GLU A 87 -0.60 0.43 -29.53
C GLU A 87 0.23 -0.40 -28.53
N TRP A 88 1.30 0.17 -27.98
CA TRP A 88 2.20 -0.52 -27.05
C TRP A 88 1.48 -1.00 -25.78
N ILE A 89 0.52 -0.24 -25.24
CA ILE A 89 -0.19 -0.66 -24.03
C ILE A 89 -1.30 -1.67 -24.35
N ARG A 90 -1.91 -1.61 -25.54
CA ARG A 90 -2.91 -2.58 -25.99
C ARG A 90 -2.30 -3.92 -26.38
N ASN A 91 -1.16 -3.91 -27.06
CA ASN A 91 -0.44 -5.13 -27.48
C ASN A 91 0.37 -5.74 -26.35
N GLY A 92 0.85 -4.91 -25.42
CA GLY A 92 1.70 -5.31 -24.32
C GLY A 92 3.18 -5.03 -24.57
N VAL A 93 3.90 -4.68 -23.51
CA VAL A 93 5.36 -4.53 -23.51
C VAL A 93 6.00 -5.54 -22.58
N SER A 94 7.26 -5.89 -22.87
CA SER A 94 8.07 -6.79 -22.05
C SER A 94 9.38 -6.13 -21.67
N TRP A 95 9.60 -5.93 -20.38
CA TRP A 95 10.87 -5.43 -19.86
C TRP A 95 11.04 -5.86 -18.40
N LEU A 96 12.28 -5.81 -17.92
CA LEU A 96 12.66 -6.17 -16.55
C LEU A 96 13.66 -5.12 -16.04
N PHE A 97 13.38 -4.56 -14.86
CA PHE A 97 14.15 -3.50 -14.23
C PHE A 97 14.72 -4.01 -12.88
N PRO A 98 16.06 -4.08 -12.73
CA PRO A 98 16.68 -4.41 -11.44
C PRO A 98 16.63 -3.22 -10.49
N GLU A 99 16.07 -3.43 -9.30
CA GLU A 99 16.17 -2.48 -8.18
C GLU A 99 17.49 -2.65 -7.42
N ALA A 100 17.70 -1.94 -6.30
CA ALA A 100 19.03 -1.82 -5.70
C ALA A 100 19.55 -3.11 -5.07
N ARG A 101 18.64 -4.01 -4.66
CA ARG A 101 18.91 -5.33 -4.08
C ARG A 101 18.51 -6.47 -4.99
N ALA A 102 18.31 -6.20 -6.29
CA ALA A 102 17.93 -7.18 -7.29
C ALA A 102 18.71 -8.50 -7.16
N TRP A 103 17.98 -9.58 -6.93
CA TRP A 103 18.52 -10.92 -6.77
C TRP A 103 18.05 -11.80 -7.93
N PRO A 104 18.91 -12.57 -8.63
CA PRO A 104 18.51 -13.31 -9.82
C PRO A 104 17.27 -14.19 -9.56
N LEU A 105 16.24 -14.06 -10.40
CA LEU A 105 14.94 -14.74 -10.22
C LEU A 105 15.05 -16.28 -10.16
N ALA A 106 16.09 -16.86 -10.76
CA ALA A 106 16.36 -18.30 -10.70
C ALA A 106 16.95 -18.76 -9.35
N ASN A 107 17.50 -17.85 -8.55
CA ASN A 107 18.20 -18.20 -7.32
C ASN A 107 17.21 -18.52 -6.19
N PRO A 108 17.57 -19.45 -5.28
CA PRO A 108 16.83 -19.63 -4.04
C PRO A 108 16.96 -18.35 -3.16
N PRO A 109 16.13 -18.22 -2.11
CA PRO A 109 16.21 -17.09 -1.19
C PRO A 109 17.61 -16.91 -0.60
N PHE A 110 18.10 -15.68 -0.60
CA PHE A 110 19.34 -15.32 0.05
C PHE A 110 19.26 -15.67 1.55
N GLY A 111 20.32 -16.30 2.09
CA GLY A 111 20.34 -16.74 3.49
C GLY A 111 19.59 -18.05 3.78
N SER A 112 19.09 -18.77 2.77
CA SER A 112 18.36 -20.03 2.93
C SER A 112 19.09 -21.10 3.76
N LYS A 113 20.43 -21.16 3.70
CA LYS A 113 21.22 -22.11 4.48
C LYS A 113 21.18 -21.83 5.99
N THR A 114 20.95 -20.57 6.38
CA THR A 114 20.96 -20.12 7.77
C THR A 114 19.54 -20.05 8.34
N TYR A 115 18.59 -19.45 7.62
CA TYR A 115 17.22 -19.26 8.11
C TYR A 115 16.27 -20.40 7.72
N GLY A 116 16.66 -21.27 6.78
CA GLY A 116 15.75 -22.16 6.07
C GLY A 116 15.00 -21.43 4.95
N ALA A 117 14.65 -22.15 3.89
CA ALA A 117 14.14 -21.53 2.65
C ALA A 117 12.88 -20.67 2.85
N ALA A 118 11.94 -21.11 3.67
CA ALA A 118 10.69 -20.39 3.89
C ALA A 118 10.91 -19.06 4.64
N GLU A 119 11.58 -19.11 5.79
CA GLU A 119 11.87 -17.91 6.60
C GLU A 119 12.81 -16.96 5.85
N ALA A 120 13.85 -17.48 5.17
CA ALA A 120 14.73 -16.67 4.32
C ALA A 120 13.97 -15.94 3.22
N SER A 121 12.96 -16.58 2.62
CA SER A 121 12.14 -15.96 1.57
C SER A 121 11.37 -14.76 2.10
N VAL A 122 10.78 -14.89 3.29
CA VAL A 122 10.04 -13.80 3.92
C VAL A 122 10.99 -12.71 4.41
N THR A 123 12.12 -13.06 5.02
CA THR A 123 13.13 -12.08 5.45
C THR A 123 13.66 -11.29 4.26
N GLN A 124 13.96 -11.93 3.14
CA GLN A 124 14.39 -11.22 1.93
C GLN A 124 13.28 -10.33 1.38
N THR A 125 12.02 -10.77 1.44
CA THR A 125 10.88 -9.89 1.09
C THR A 125 10.90 -8.64 1.97
N GLN A 126 10.88 -8.81 3.30
CA GLN A 126 10.67 -7.76 4.30
C GLN A 126 11.83 -6.78 4.53
N PHE A 127 12.98 -7.03 3.91
CA PHE A 127 14.18 -6.22 4.15
C PHE A 127 14.97 -5.89 2.89
N TYR A 128 14.71 -6.56 1.74
CA TYR A 128 15.39 -6.28 0.48
C TYR A 128 14.45 -5.94 -0.67
N GLY A 129 13.29 -6.60 -0.81
CA GLY A 129 12.48 -6.45 -2.01
C GLY A 129 11.16 -5.76 -1.78
N ASN A 130 10.35 -5.72 -2.83
CA ASN A 130 8.99 -5.22 -2.74
C ASN A 130 8.11 -6.21 -1.99
N ALA A 131 7.37 -5.71 -1.00
CA ALA A 131 6.31 -6.46 -0.36
C ALA A 131 5.02 -6.40 -1.19
N LEU A 132 4.57 -5.20 -1.60
CA LEU A 132 3.38 -4.96 -2.43
C LEU A 132 3.73 -4.72 -3.91
N GLY A 133 2.68 -4.63 -4.74
CA GLY A 133 2.76 -4.39 -6.18
C GLY A 133 3.08 -2.95 -6.57
N PRO A 134 3.26 -2.69 -7.88
CA PRO A 134 3.51 -1.35 -8.36
C PRO A 134 2.23 -0.50 -8.38
N SER A 135 2.38 0.78 -8.67
CA SER A 135 1.29 1.71 -8.99
C SER A 135 1.53 2.30 -10.37
N VAL A 136 0.60 2.12 -11.30
CA VAL A 136 0.76 2.57 -12.69
C VAL A 136 -0.14 3.75 -12.94
N VAL A 137 0.43 4.93 -13.19
CA VAL A 137 -0.29 6.19 -13.40
C VAL A 137 0.40 7.01 -14.48
N ASP A 138 -0.39 7.56 -15.42
CA ASP A 138 0.09 8.48 -16.46
C ASP A 138 1.37 8.01 -17.21
N GLY A 139 1.39 6.74 -17.61
CA GLY A 139 2.51 6.13 -18.35
C GLY A 139 3.76 5.83 -17.51
N VAL A 140 3.66 5.89 -16.19
CA VAL A 140 4.76 5.62 -15.26
C VAL A 140 4.39 4.51 -14.29
N VAL A 141 5.34 3.61 -14.03
CA VAL A 141 5.27 2.58 -12.99
C VAL A 141 6.03 3.10 -11.77
N TYR A 142 5.33 3.24 -10.65
CA TYR A 142 5.88 3.61 -9.36
C TYR A 142 5.97 2.37 -8.47
N ALA A 143 7.09 2.21 -7.76
CA ALA A 143 7.27 1.14 -6.77
C ALA A 143 8.01 1.69 -5.55
N GLU A 144 7.79 1.07 -4.39
CA GLU A 144 8.55 1.32 -3.17
C GLU A 144 9.00 -0.03 -2.61
N SER A 145 10.27 -0.10 -2.20
CA SER A 145 10.90 -1.36 -1.82
C SER A 145 11.49 -1.30 -0.41
N ASP A 146 11.59 -2.48 0.21
CA ASP A 146 12.27 -2.64 1.48
C ASP A 146 13.79 -2.40 1.35
N ASP A 147 14.33 -2.25 0.14
CA ASP A 147 15.66 -1.71 -0.13
C ASP A 147 15.85 -0.23 0.27
N MET A 148 14.77 0.42 0.72
CA MET A 148 14.66 1.82 1.17
C MET A 148 14.54 2.86 0.05
N PHE A 149 14.42 2.45 -1.21
CA PHE A 149 14.20 3.33 -2.35
C PHE A 149 12.75 3.24 -2.86
N ALA A 150 12.27 4.37 -3.35
CA ALA A 150 11.16 4.42 -4.27
C ALA A 150 11.67 4.69 -5.70
N TYR A 151 10.98 4.11 -6.67
CA TYR A 151 11.32 4.15 -8.08
C TYR A 151 10.16 4.65 -8.92
N ALA A 152 10.47 5.45 -9.94
CA ALA A 152 9.58 5.74 -11.05
C ALA A 152 10.23 5.27 -12.35
N VAL A 153 9.57 4.37 -13.06
CA VAL A 153 10.05 3.70 -14.27
C VAL A 153 9.05 3.93 -15.40
N ASN A 154 9.55 4.22 -16.60
CA ASN A 154 8.70 4.40 -17.77
C ASN A 154 7.95 3.09 -18.09
N ALA A 155 6.62 3.15 -18.12
CA ALA A 155 5.77 1.97 -18.28
C ALA A 155 5.92 1.26 -19.64
N LYS A 156 6.38 1.98 -20.66
CA LYS A 156 6.63 1.46 -22.00
C LYS A 156 8.03 0.87 -22.14
N THR A 157 9.05 1.56 -21.63
CA THR A 157 10.46 1.25 -21.94
C THR A 157 11.21 0.54 -20.82
N GLY A 158 10.68 0.52 -19.59
CA GLY A 158 11.38 -0.04 -18.42
C GLY A 158 12.60 0.77 -17.98
N LYS A 159 12.74 2.02 -18.44
CA LYS A 159 13.87 2.90 -18.09
C LYS A 159 13.53 3.76 -16.88
N LEU A 160 14.50 3.91 -15.97
CA LEU A 160 14.39 4.73 -14.78
C LEU A 160 14.15 6.21 -15.13
N ILE A 161 13.10 6.80 -14.57
CA ILE A 161 12.82 8.24 -14.61
C ILE A 161 13.40 8.91 -13.37
N TRP A 162 13.14 8.38 -12.18
CA TRP A 162 13.83 8.81 -10.96
C TRP A 162 13.82 7.71 -9.90
N ARG A 163 14.77 7.80 -8.97
CA ARG A 163 14.72 7.06 -7.70
C ARG A 163 15.05 8.00 -6.54
N ALA A 164 14.49 7.73 -5.36
CA ALA A 164 14.73 8.52 -4.15
C ALA A 164 14.69 7.64 -2.89
N SER A 165 15.47 7.99 -1.87
CA SER A 165 15.45 7.34 -0.56
C SER A 165 15.40 8.41 0.53
N PRO A 166 14.24 9.06 0.76
CA PRO A 166 14.12 10.19 1.69
C PRO A 166 14.22 9.78 3.17
N VAL A 167 14.22 8.47 3.46
CA VAL A 167 14.25 7.89 4.79
C VAL A 167 15.00 6.55 4.77
N GLY A 168 15.84 6.30 5.79
CA GLY A 168 16.58 5.06 5.93
C GLY A 168 15.78 3.93 6.60
N ASN A 169 14.56 3.67 6.12
CA ASN A 169 13.68 2.61 6.62
C ASN A 169 13.01 1.88 5.45
N ASN A 170 12.44 0.71 5.72
CA ASN A 170 11.74 -0.10 4.72
C ASN A 170 10.45 0.60 4.22
N LEU A 171 10.06 0.33 2.97
CA LEU A 171 8.87 0.85 2.31
C LEU A 171 8.04 -0.32 1.77
N MET A 172 7.03 -0.75 2.56
CA MET A 172 6.35 -2.04 2.35
C MET A 172 5.07 -1.98 1.52
N GLY A 173 4.58 -0.78 1.17
CA GLY A 173 3.33 -0.59 0.47
C GLY A 173 3.48 -0.52 -1.04
N ASN A 174 2.50 0.11 -1.68
CA ASN A 174 2.67 0.67 -3.01
C ASN A 174 2.59 2.20 -2.91
N PRO A 175 3.27 2.96 -3.78
CA PRO A 175 3.16 4.41 -3.75
C PRO A 175 1.73 4.89 -4.06
N LEU A 176 1.18 5.83 -3.30
CA LEU A 176 -0.01 6.56 -3.75
C LEU A 176 0.41 7.64 -4.73
N VAL A 177 -0.37 7.87 -5.79
CA VAL A 177 -0.05 8.87 -6.82
C VAL A 177 -1.26 9.76 -7.05
N ILE A 178 -1.19 11.01 -6.59
CA ILE A 178 -2.28 11.98 -6.71
C ILE A 178 -1.72 13.30 -7.25
N GLY A 179 -2.24 13.74 -8.40
CA GLY A 179 -1.74 14.93 -9.07
C GLY A 179 -0.23 14.85 -9.31
N ASN A 180 0.51 15.82 -8.79
CA ASN A 180 1.97 15.89 -8.92
C ASN A 180 2.73 15.34 -7.70
N THR A 181 2.06 14.58 -6.83
CA THR A 181 2.65 14.05 -5.60
C THR A 181 2.55 12.54 -5.54
N VAL A 182 3.66 11.91 -5.14
CA VAL A 182 3.76 10.49 -4.80
C VAL A 182 3.91 10.39 -3.29
N TYR A 183 3.11 9.55 -2.63
CA TYR A 183 3.18 9.35 -1.18
C TYR A 183 3.69 7.95 -0.86
N LEU A 184 4.71 7.90 0.00
CA LEU A 184 5.35 6.69 0.49
C LEU A 184 5.06 6.52 1.97
N SER A 185 5.06 5.28 2.46
CA SER A 185 4.90 4.97 3.88
C SER A 185 6.06 4.11 4.39
N ALA A 186 6.72 4.59 5.45
CA ALA A 186 7.93 3.99 5.99
C ALA A 186 7.68 3.30 7.33
N GLY A 187 8.19 2.08 7.49
CA GLY A 187 7.99 1.28 8.68
C GLY A 187 8.77 -0.02 8.67
N SER A 188 9.04 -0.59 9.85
CA SER A 188 9.77 -1.86 9.97
C SER A 188 8.99 -2.89 10.76
N VAL A 189 9.14 -4.17 10.40
CA VAL A 189 8.52 -5.30 11.09
C VAL A 189 9.02 -5.51 12.53
N ALA A 190 10.12 -4.86 12.91
CA ALA A 190 10.82 -5.13 14.17
C ALA A 190 10.33 -4.28 15.36
N PHE A 191 10.76 -4.70 16.55
CA PHE A 191 10.62 -3.97 17.80
C PHE A 191 12.01 -3.67 18.35
N ASN A 192 12.19 -2.49 18.94
CA ASN A 192 13.35 -2.28 19.80
C ASN A 192 13.19 -3.04 21.13
N PHE A 193 14.28 -3.16 21.88
CA PHE A 193 14.26 -3.92 23.13
C PHE A 193 13.35 -3.31 24.21
N ALA A 194 13.20 -1.99 24.26
CA ALA A 194 12.29 -1.34 25.21
C ALA A 194 10.82 -1.78 25.00
N ASN A 195 10.38 -1.88 23.74
CA ASN A 195 9.03 -2.35 23.43
C ASN A 195 8.87 -3.87 23.62
N VAL A 196 9.95 -4.66 23.49
CA VAL A 196 9.94 -6.06 23.91
C VAL A 196 9.66 -6.17 25.42
N LEU A 197 10.34 -5.35 26.25
CA LEU A 197 10.09 -5.31 27.70
C LEU A 197 8.65 -4.85 28.01
N ARG A 198 8.16 -3.81 27.32
CA ARG A 198 6.77 -3.37 27.46
C ARG A 198 5.79 -4.49 27.11
N TYR A 199 6.04 -5.23 26.03
CA TYR A 199 5.20 -6.36 25.64
C TYR A 199 5.16 -7.44 26.72
N ALA A 200 6.31 -7.75 27.34
CA ALA A 200 6.39 -8.70 28.46
C ALA A 200 5.61 -8.24 29.70
N HIS A 201 5.60 -6.94 29.99
CA HIS A 201 4.82 -6.37 31.10
C HIS A 201 3.31 -6.28 30.80
N ASN A 202 2.97 -5.71 29.65
CA ASN A 202 1.60 -5.58 29.15
C ASN A 202 1.65 -5.40 27.63
N PRO A 203 1.17 -6.38 26.82
CA PRO A 203 1.18 -6.29 25.37
C PRO A 203 0.62 -4.98 24.81
N SER A 204 -0.40 -4.41 25.45
CA SER A 204 -1.04 -3.16 24.99
C SER A 204 -0.17 -1.91 25.18
N ALA A 205 0.94 -2.01 25.91
CA ALA A 205 1.92 -0.93 26.08
C ALA A 205 3.05 -0.98 25.03
N SER A 206 3.13 -2.05 24.24
CA SER A 206 4.14 -2.20 23.20
C SER A 206 3.76 -1.43 21.93
N ALA A 207 4.76 -0.96 21.20
CA ALA A 207 4.61 -0.36 19.89
C ALA A 207 5.65 -0.93 18.91
N ARG A 208 5.21 -1.41 17.74
CA ARG A 208 6.10 -1.86 16.65
C ARG A 208 6.71 -0.65 15.96
N GLY A 209 7.96 -0.78 15.50
CA GLY A 209 8.66 0.30 14.79
C GLY A 209 9.05 1.52 15.61
N LEU A 210 8.51 1.69 16.82
CA LEU A 210 8.84 2.81 17.68
C LEU A 210 10.34 2.81 18.01
N ASN A 211 11.03 3.86 17.58
CA ASN A 211 12.48 4.01 17.63
C ASN A 211 13.24 2.85 16.96
N VAL A 212 12.72 2.35 15.84
CA VAL A 212 13.41 1.46 14.90
C VAL A 212 13.48 2.21 13.58
N SER A 213 14.62 2.85 13.30
CA SER A 213 14.73 3.88 12.26
C SER A 213 13.70 5.01 12.45
N PHE A 214 13.17 5.57 11.36
CA PHE A 214 12.16 6.63 11.32
C PHE A 214 10.95 6.17 10.49
N ASN A 215 9.75 6.56 10.93
CA ASN A 215 8.49 6.07 10.37
C ASN A 215 7.60 7.23 9.92
N GLY A 216 6.62 6.91 9.08
CA GLY A 216 5.56 7.84 8.68
C GLY A 216 5.45 8.02 7.17
N ILE A 217 4.81 9.12 6.76
CA ILE A 217 4.53 9.39 5.34
C ILE A 217 5.57 10.36 4.78
N TYR A 218 6.09 10.06 3.59
CA TYR A 218 6.98 10.92 2.82
C TYR A 218 6.33 11.27 1.47
N ALA A 219 6.18 12.56 1.18
CA ALA A 219 5.59 13.06 -0.05
C ALA A 219 6.67 13.52 -1.02
N LEU A 220 6.71 12.95 -2.22
CA LEU A 220 7.67 13.25 -3.27
C LEU A 220 7.00 13.94 -4.45
N ASN A 221 7.74 14.78 -5.15
CA ASN A 221 7.33 15.32 -6.44
C ASN A 221 7.34 14.20 -7.49
N ARG A 222 6.21 14.01 -8.18
CA ARG A 222 6.00 12.95 -9.17
C ARG A 222 6.99 12.97 -10.34
N SER A 223 7.47 14.15 -10.74
CA SER A 223 8.30 14.31 -11.94
C SER A 223 9.78 14.08 -11.68
N ASN A 224 10.28 14.41 -10.49
CA ASN A 224 11.72 14.43 -10.20
C ASN A 224 12.13 13.76 -8.89
N GLY A 225 11.18 13.20 -8.11
CA GLY A 225 11.46 12.50 -6.86
C GLY A 225 11.95 13.39 -5.72
N LYS A 226 11.87 14.73 -5.84
CA LYS A 226 12.24 15.63 -4.75
C LYS A 226 11.26 15.51 -3.58
N LEU A 227 11.79 15.49 -2.35
CA LEU A 227 10.98 15.56 -1.14
C LEU A 227 10.21 16.88 -1.06
N LEU A 228 8.90 16.80 -0.87
CA LEU A 228 8.00 17.93 -0.67
C LEU A 228 7.77 18.18 0.82
N TRP A 229 7.42 17.13 1.56
CA TRP A 229 7.20 17.15 3.00
C TRP A 229 7.25 15.72 3.55
N TYR A 230 7.40 15.58 4.88
CA TYR A 230 7.17 14.32 5.59
C TYR A 230 6.31 14.53 6.84
N PHE A 231 5.60 13.49 7.24
CA PHE A 231 4.84 13.42 8.48
C PHE A 231 5.33 12.22 9.29
N ALA A 232 6.10 12.48 10.34
CA ALA A 232 6.67 11.42 11.17
C ALA A 232 5.61 10.83 12.12
N THR A 233 5.59 9.51 12.26
CA THR A 233 4.74 8.79 13.21
C THR A 233 5.57 8.13 14.33
N PRO A 234 5.01 7.98 15.54
CA PRO A 234 5.69 7.27 16.62
C PRO A 234 5.98 5.80 16.27
N GLY A 235 4.97 5.05 15.82
CA GLY A 235 5.12 3.66 15.38
C GLY A 235 5.42 3.55 13.89
N GLU A 236 5.78 2.34 13.45
CA GLU A 236 5.89 2.01 12.02
C GLU A 236 4.58 2.26 11.28
N THR A 237 4.68 2.63 10.01
CA THR A 237 3.57 2.67 9.06
C THR A 237 3.94 1.87 7.82
N MET A 238 4.07 0.55 7.95
CA MET A 238 4.29 -0.37 6.83
C MET A 238 3.04 -0.49 5.94
N ALA A 239 1.85 -0.38 6.57
CA ALA A 239 0.58 -0.25 5.90
C ALA A 239 0.57 0.95 4.93
N THR A 240 0.02 0.76 3.73
CA THR A 240 -0.18 1.86 2.78
C THR A 240 -1.30 2.78 3.28
N PRO A 241 -1.16 4.11 3.20
CA PRO A 241 -2.25 5.02 3.51
C PRO A 241 -3.40 4.90 2.51
N ALA A 242 -4.57 5.43 2.87
CA ALA A 242 -5.64 5.76 1.94
C ALA A 242 -5.64 7.26 1.62
N TYR A 243 -6.04 7.63 0.41
CA TYR A 243 -6.35 9.00 0.03
C TYR A 243 -7.85 9.15 -0.23
N ASP A 244 -8.47 10.14 0.42
CA ASP A 244 -9.78 10.66 0.03
C ASP A 244 -9.89 12.15 0.41
N ASN A 245 -10.58 12.95 -0.41
CA ASN A 245 -10.88 14.36 -0.13
C ASN A 245 -9.68 15.22 0.35
N ASN A 246 -8.55 15.17 -0.38
CA ASN A 246 -7.29 15.86 -0.03
C ASN A 246 -6.73 15.51 1.36
N THR A 247 -7.06 14.32 1.87
CA THR A 247 -6.63 13.83 3.17
C THR A 247 -6.06 12.41 3.00
N LEU A 248 -4.89 12.19 3.60
CA LEU A 248 -4.28 10.89 3.76
C LEU A 248 -4.68 10.32 5.11
N PHE A 249 -4.95 9.02 5.13
CA PHE A 249 -5.34 8.29 6.32
C PHE A 249 -4.39 7.13 6.55
N ILE A 250 -3.81 7.08 7.75
CA ILE A 250 -2.83 6.06 8.12
C ILE A 250 -2.98 5.68 9.59
N ALA A 251 -2.69 4.42 9.93
CA ALA A 251 -2.53 3.97 11.30
C ALA A 251 -1.12 3.42 11.52
N ASP A 252 -0.60 3.58 12.74
CA ASP A 252 0.76 3.21 13.12
C ASP A 252 0.81 2.00 14.06
N GLY A 253 2.01 1.40 14.13
CA GLY A 253 2.34 0.34 15.08
C GLY A 253 2.38 0.80 16.54
N ALA A 254 2.03 2.05 16.86
CA ALA A 254 1.90 2.59 18.22
C ALA A 254 0.43 2.85 18.62
N GLY A 255 -0.53 2.37 17.83
CA GLY A 255 -1.95 2.41 18.16
C GLY A 255 -2.63 3.74 17.80
N ASN A 256 -2.02 4.55 16.96
CA ASN A 256 -2.55 5.84 16.53
C ASN A 256 -3.06 5.75 15.08
N ALA A 257 -4.23 6.33 14.82
CA ALA A 257 -4.70 6.65 13.48
C ALA A 257 -4.65 8.16 13.26
N PHE A 258 -4.37 8.59 12.03
CA PHE A 258 -4.20 9.98 11.65
C PHE A 258 -4.99 10.31 10.38
N GLY A 259 -5.55 11.52 10.35
CA GLY A 259 -5.89 12.22 9.11
C GLY A 259 -4.84 13.29 8.86
N ILE A 260 -4.28 13.35 7.66
CA ILE A 260 -3.16 14.24 7.29
C ILE A 260 -3.53 14.96 5.99
N ASN A 261 -3.44 16.28 5.96
CA ASN A 261 -3.74 17.03 4.74
C ASN A 261 -2.71 16.70 3.66
N ALA A 262 -3.16 16.16 2.53
CA ALA A 262 -2.28 15.61 1.49
C ALA A 262 -1.45 16.68 0.78
N THR A 263 -1.92 17.93 0.75
CA THR A 263 -1.20 19.06 0.15
C THR A 263 -0.11 19.59 1.08
N THR A 264 -0.44 19.82 2.36
CA THR A 264 0.42 20.54 3.31
C THR A 264 1.24 19.63 4.23
N GLY A 265 0.91 18.34 4.30
CA GLY A 265 1.54 17.38 5.22
C GLY A 265 1.16 17.56 6.69
N LYS A 266 0.25 18.48 7.02
CA LYS A 266 -0.13 18.79 8.40
C LYS A 266 -1.22 17.85 8.91
N GLN A 267 -1.12 17.46 10.18
CA GLN A 267 -2.15 16.69 10.86
C GLN A 267 -3.49 17.43 10.83
N VAL A 268 -4.55 16.72 10.42
CA VAL A 268 -5.95 17.13 10.54
C VAL A 268 -6.51 16.66 11.88
N TRP A 269 -6.37 15.36 12.17
CA TRP A 269 -6.79 14.75 13.43
C TRP A 269 -5.88 13.57 13.79
N LYS A 270 -5.94 13.15 15.07
CA LYS A 270 -5.29 11.95 15.59
C LYS A 270 -6.22 11.24 16.56
N THR A 271 -6.38 9.93 16.41
CA THR A 271 -7.15 9.08 17.32
C THR A 271 -6.27 7.94 17.83
N HIS A 272 -6.08 7.85 19.15
CA HIS A 272 -5.38 6.72 19.75
C HIS A 272 -6.36 5.57 20.01
N VAL A 273 -6.40 4.60 19.10
CA VAL A 273 -7.25 3.41 19.20
C VAL A 273 -6.62 2.30 20.04
N GLY A 274 -5.29 2.34 20.22
CA GLY A 274 -4.49 1.32 20.88
C GLY A 274 -4.33 0.04 20.04
N GLY A 275 -3.43 -0.85 20.46
CA GLY A 275 -2.99 -1.96 19.62
C GLY A 275 -1.94 -1.50 18.60
N MET A 276 -1.77 -2.26 17.52
CA MET A 276 -0.79 -1.96 16.47
C MET A 276 -1.39 -2.27 15.10
N ASP A 277 -1.37 -1.32 14.17
CA ASP A 277 -1.46 -1.68 12.77
C ASP A 277 -0.13 -2.32 12.39
N ASN A 278 -0.14 -3.45 11.67
CA ASN A 278 1.10 -4.04 11.14
C ASN A 278 1.17 -3.82 9.63
N MET A 279 0.26 -4.43 8.87
CA MET A 279 0.24 -4.36 7.39
C MET A 279 -1.18 -4.05 6.86
N SER A 280 -2.09 -3.65 7.75
CA SER A 280 -3.50 -3.44 7.42
C SER A 280 -3.69 -2.07 6.75
N SER A 281 -3.27 -1.95 5.50
CA SER A 281 -3.49 -0.74 4.70
C SER A 281 -4.91 -0.21 4.85
N VAL A 282 -5.01 1.11 5.01
CA VAL A 282 -6.28 1.78 5.27
C VAL A 282 -7.14 1.73 4.01
N THR A 283 -8.43 1.49 4.18
CA THR A 283 -9.43 1.56 3.10
C THR A 283 -10.37 2.71 3.37
N ALA A 284 -10.43 3.72 2.48
CA ALA A 284 -11.44 4.79 2.54
C ALA A 284 -12.68 4.37 1.73
N TYR A 285 -13.84 4.37 2.36
CA TYR A 285 -15.10 4.00 1.72
C TYR A 285 -16.30 4.70 2.36
N ARG A 286 -16.98 5.53 1.56
CA ARG A 286 -18.17 6.31 1.96
C ARG A 286 -17.89 7.24 3.14
N HIS A 287 -16.87 8.07 3.03
CA HIS A 287 -16.45 9.09 4.01
C HIS A 287 -16.05 8.50 5.39
N ASN A 288 -15.63 7.24 5.39
CA ASN A 288 -15.10 6.54 6.56
C ASN A 288 -13.88 5.74 6.14
N ILE A 289 -12.98 5.52 7.08
CA ILE A 289 -11.80 4.68 6.90
C ILE A 289 -11.91 3.38 7.70
N TYR A 290 -11.37 2.30 7.14
CA TYR A 290 -11.38 0.97 7.72
C TYR A 290 -9.96 0.41 7.78
N PHE A 291 -9.56 -0.11 8.93
CA PHE A 291 -8.25 -0.72 9.16
C PHE A 291 -8.29 -1.63 10.39
N ALA A 292 -7.43 -2.64 10.44
CA ALA A 292 -7.40 -3.63 11.52
C ALA A 292 -6.19 -3.44 12.44
N MET A 293 -6.41 -3.51 13.75
CA MET A 293 -5.36 -3.39 14.75
C MET A 293 -5.10 -4.74 15.43
N ALA A 294 -3.84 -5.15 15.50
CA ALA A 294 -3.34 -6.25 16.31
C ALA A 294 -3.16 -5.85 17.79
N ILE A 295 -2.94 -6.85 18.64
CA ILE A 295 -2.84 -6.84 20.11
C ILE A 295 -4.12 -6.40 20.83
N LYS A 296 -4.81 -5.38 20.32
CA LYS A 296 -6.17 -4.99 20.65
C LYS A 296 -7.06 -5.32 19.43
N PRO A 297 -7.48 -6.60 19.28
CA PRO A 297 -7.82 -7.20 17.99
C PRO A 297 -9.19 -6.75 17.47
N TYR A 298 -9.23 -5.61 16.79
CA TYR A 298 -10.44 -5.07 16.18
C TYR A 298 -10.18 -4.59 14.75
N LEU A 299 -11.17 -4.80 13.88
CA LEU A 299 -11.38 -3.98 12.69
C LEU A 299 -12.07 -2.70 13.15
N TYR A 300 -11.53 -1.55 12.79
CA TYR A 300 -12.11 -0.25 13.09
C TYR A 300 -12.77 0.36 11.86
N CYS A 301 -13.82 1.15 12.09
CA CYS A 301 -14.35 2.13 11.17
C CYS A 301 -14.26 3.50 11.84
N LEU A 302 -13.54 4.44 11.25
CA LEU A 302 -13.43 5.82 11.73
C LEU A 302 -14.02 6.79 10.70
N ASN A 303 -14.58 7.89 11.17
CA ASN A 303 -15.03 8.98 10.32
C ASN A 303 -13.83 9.78 9.78
N GLU A 304 -13.78 10.02 8.48
CA GLU A 304 -12.68 10.74 7.81
C GLU A 304 -12.50 12.18 8.30
N SER A 305 -13.58 12.85 8.70
CA SER A 305 -13.56 14.28 9.05
C SER A 305 -12.93 14.58 10.41
N ASN A 306 -13.14 13.70 11.40
CA ASN A 306 -12.75 13.95 12.79
C ASN A 306 -12.03 12.77 13.47
N GLY A 307 -11.88 11.64 12.78
CA GLY A 307 -11.22 10.45 13.32
C GLY A 307 -12.01 9.73 14.41
N HIS A 308 -13.28 10.08 14.66
CA HIS A 308 -14.08 9.39 15.67
C HIS A 308 -14.42 7.97 15.21
N ILE A 309 -14.33 7.03 16.14
CA ILE A 309 -14.72 5.64 15.91
C ILE A 309 -16.23 5.59 15.67
N VAL A 310 -16.65 5.12 14.51
CA VAL A 310 -18.04 4.84 14.16
C VAL A 310 -18.45 3.49 14.74
N TRP A 311 -17.66 2.46 14.45
CA TRP A 311 -17.85 1.11 15.00
C TRP A 311 -16.52 0.35 15.07
N LYS A 312 -16.52 -0.76 15.81
CA LYS A 312 -15.44 -1.74 15.84
C LYS A 312 -15.99 -3.16 15.72
N GLY A 313 -15.30 -4.03 15.00
CA GLY A 313 -15.69 -5.42 14.75
C GLY A 313 -14.58 -6.39 15.13
N THR A 314 -14.92 -7.66 15.31
CA THR A 314 -13.96 -8.72 15.65
C THR A 314 -14.07 -9.90 14.69
N ILE A 315 -12.98 -10.65 14.55
CA ILE A 315 -12.94 -11.95 13.86
C ILE A 315 -12.81 -13.06 14.93
N PRO A 316 -13.72 -14.05 14.97
CA PRO A 316 -13.70 -15.07 16.00
C PRO A 316 -12.50 -15.99 15.84
N GLY A 317 -11.81 -16.28 16.94
CA GLY A 317 -10.65 -17.16 16.96
C GLY A 317 -9.36 -16.53 16.45
N ALA A 318 -9.40 -15.31 15.88
CA ALA A 318 -8.22 -14.59 15.42
C ALA A 318 -7.18 -14.49 16.55
N SER A 319 -5.92 -14.74 16.21
CA SER A 319 -4.81 -14.39 17.09
C SER A 319 -4.77 -12.88 17.25
N ASN A 320 -4.54 -12.39 18.46
CA ASN A 320 -4.43 -10.94 18.65
C ASN A 320 -3.26 -10.37 17.86
N THR A 321 -2.20 -11.14 17.63
CA THR A 321 -1.02 -10.73 16.85
C THR A 321 -1.22 -10.71 15.34
N GLY A 322 -2.22 -11.41 14.79
CA GLY A 322 -2.33 -11.68 13.35
C GLY A 322 -3.57 -11.10 12.66
N ILE A 323 -4.37 -10.28 13.35
CA ILE A 323 -5.53 -9.60 12.76
C ILE A 323 -5.16 -8.30 12.04
N GLY A 324 -4.18 -7.55 12.58
CA GLY A 324 -3.71 -6.29 11.99
C GLY A 324 -2.73 -6.45 10.82
N ASP A 325 -2.67 -7.64 10.23
CA ASP A 325 -1.81 -7.92 9.08
C ASP A 325 -2.54 -7.66 7.75
N VAL A 326 -3.86 -7.88 7.69
CA VAL A 326 -4.60 -7.87 6.42
C VAL A 326 -5.35 -6.56 6.24
N SER A 327 -5.23 -5.94 5.06
CA SER A 327 -6.01 -4.77 4.66
C SER A 327 -7.47 -5.18 4.38
N PRO A 328 -8.48 -4.50 4.94
CA PRO A 328 -9.88 -4.80 4.66
C PRO A 328 -10.31 -4.30 3.27
N ALA A 329 -11.02 -5.11 2.49
CA ALA A 329 -11.61 -4.67 1.22
C ALA A 329 -13.05 -4.17 1.41
N ALA A 330 -13.48 -3.17 0.67
CA ALA A 330 -14.81 -2.58 0.74
C ALA A 330 -15.47 -2.40 -0.63
N ALA A 331 -16.71 -2.88 -0.78
CA ALA A 331 -17.54 -2.65 -1.95
C ALA A 331 -19.03 -2.84 -1.62
N ASP A 332 -19.92 -2.17 -2.35
CA ASP A 332 -21.38 -2.29 -2.24
C ASP A 332 -21.95 -2.23 -0.81
N GLY A 333 -21.36 -1.43 0.08
CA GLY A 333 -21.78 -1.31 1.47
C GLY A 333 -21.33 -2.47 2.37
N VAL A 334 -20.36 -3.27 1.94
CA VAL A 334 -19.77 -4.38 2.73
C VAL A 334 -18.28 -4.15 2.89
N VAL A 335 -17.78 -4.42 4.09
CA VAL A 335 -16.34 -4.50 4.40
C VAL A 335 -15.99 -5.93 4.73
N VAL A 336 -14.92 -6.45 4.13
CA VAL A 336 -14.48 -7.85 4.26
C VAL A 336 -13.06 -7.87 4.80
N LEU A 337 -12.84 -8.69 5.83
CA LEU A 337 -11.53 -8.92 6.43
C LEU A 337 -11.42 -10.40 6.82
N ASP A 338 -10.24 -10.98 6.62
CA ASP A 338 -9.86 -12.25 7.24
C ASP A 338 -8.71 -12.07 8.24
N ALA A 339 -8.56 -13.05 9.12
CA ALA A 339 -7.44 -13.11 10.05
C ALA A 339 -7.09 -14.56 10.42
N THR A 340 -5.83 -14.75 10.76
CA THR A 340 -5.30 -16.06 11.17
C THR A 340 -5.59 -16.35 12.64
N THR A 341 -6.00 -17.58 12.93
CA THR A 341 -6.25 -18.04 14.29
C THR A 341 -4.99 -18.13 15.14
N LYS A 342 -5.15 -18.31 16.45
CA LYS A 342 -4.06 -18.73 17.33
C LYS A 342 -3.48 -20.10 16.90
N PRO A 343 -2.18 -20.36 17.12
CA PRO A 343 -1.59 -21.66 16.82
C PRO A 343 -2.20 -22.75 17.69
N GLN A 344 -2.37 -23.93 17.12
CA GLN A 344 -2.77 -25.16 17.79
C GLN A 344 -1.65 -26.21 17.71
N ALA A 345 -1.63 -27.19 18.62
CA ALA A 345 -0.58 -28.20 18.67
C ALA A 345 -0.53 -29.13 17.43
N ASN A 346 -1.63 -29.21 16.66
CA ASN A 346 -1.68 -30.04 15.46
C ASN A 346 -0.81 -29.47 14.34
N LYS A 347 0.34 -30.10 14.07
CA LYS A 347 1.28 -29.63 13.03
C LYS A 347 0.69 -29.57 11.62
N LYS A 348 -0.33 -30.38 11.29
CA LYS A 348 -0.98 -30.37 9.98
C LYS A 348 -2.02 -29.25 9.84
N ALA A 349 -2.58 -28.80 10.97
CA ALA A 349 -3.64 -27.80 11.05
C ALA A 349 -3.33 -26.84 12.22
N MET A 350 -2.14 -26.26 12.18
CA MET A 350 -1.64 -25.38 13.24
C MET A 350 -2.44 -24.08 13.26
N PHE A 351 -2.81 -23.58 12.10
CA PHE A 351 -3.55 -22.33 11.91
C PHE A 351 -4.77 -22.59 11.02
N SER A 352 -5.82 -21.80 11.21
CA SER A 352 -6.89 -21.59 10.23
C SER A 352 -6.95 -20.11 9.86
N ASN A 353 -7.56 -19.78 8.73
CA ASN A 353 -7.97 -18.41 8.43
C ASN A 353 -9.50 -18.29 8.47
N VAL A 354 -9.98 -17.21 9.09
CA VAL A 354 -11.40 -16.92 9.24
C VAL A 354 -11.70 -15.60 8.56
N ILE A 355 -12.60 -15.62 7.59
CA ILE A 355 -13.08 -14.44 6.86
C ILE A 355 -14.45 -14.01 7.38
N ARG A 356 -14.66 -12.70 7.47
CA ARG A 356 -15.91 -12.11 7.94
C ARG A 356 -16.26 -10.88 7.11
N ALA A 357 -17.55 -10.76 6.79
CA ALA A 357 -18.12 -9.57 6.17
C ALA A 357 -18.95 -8.78 7.18
N PHE A 358 -18.86 -7.47 7.07
CA PHE A 358 -19.54 -6.49 7.90
C PHE A 358 -20.33 -5.52 7.02
N ASP A 359 -21.50 -5.08 7.48
CA ASP A 359 -22.15 -3.90 6.93
C ASP A 359 -21.24 -2.69 7.15
N ALA A 360 -20.86 -2.00 6.08
CA ALA A 360 -19.88 -0.92 6.13
C ALA A 360 -20.31 0.23 7.05
N LYS A 361 -21.61 0.52 7.10
CA LYS A 361 -22.15 1.66 7.86
C LYS A 361 -22.25 1.37 9.36
N THR A 362 -22.70 0.18 9.73
CA THR A 362 -23.11 -0.16 11.10
C THR A 362 -22.16 -1.11 11.82
N GLY A 363 -21.29 -1.80 11.09
CA GLY A 363 -20.45 -2.86 11.63
C GLY A 363 -21.22 -4.16 11.94
N ALA A 364 -22.49 -4.26 11.54
CA ALA A 364 -23.27 -5.48 11.71
C ALA A 364 -22.62 -6.63 10.93
N VAL A 365 -22.42 -7.77 11.59
CA VAL A 365 -21.84 -8.95 10.93
C VAL A 365 -22.85 -9.53 9.94
N LEU A 366 -22.49 -9.59 8.67
CA LEU A 366 -23.32 -10.20 7.63
C LEU A 366 -23.15 -11.71 7.60
N TRP A 367 -21.89 -12.18 7.61
CA TRP A 367 -21.56 -13.60 7.63
C TRP A 367 -20.12 -13.83 8.09
N THR A 368 -19.80 -15.08 8.43
CA THR A 368 -18.45 -15.53 8.80
C THR A 368 -18.20 -16.92 8.23
N ARG A 369 -16.99 -17.17 7.71
CA ARG A 369 -16.57 -18.48 7.19
C ARG A 369 -15.16 -18.82 7.65
N ASN A 370 -14.91 -20.11 7.84
CA ASN A 370 -13.56 -20.64 8.00
C ASN A 370 -13.05 -21.07 6.62
N MET A 371 -11.91 -20.53 6.19
CA MET A 371 -11.32 -20.76 4.87
C MET A 371 -10.50 -22.06 4.81
N GLY A 372 -10.37 -22.77 5.94
CA GLY A 372 -9.58 -23.99 6.06
C GLY A 372 -8.31 -23.77 6.87
N SER A 373 -7.61 -24.88 7.13
CA SER A 373 -6.47 -24.95 8.02
C SER A 373 -5.21 -25.51 7.36
N GLY A 374 -4.05 -25.20 7.90
CA GLY A 374 -2.80 -25.79 7.46
C GLY A 374 -1.64 -25.63 8.45
N GLY A 375 -0.45 -26.03 8.00
CA GLY A 375 0.76 -26.09 8.84
C GLY A 375 1.37 -24.72 9.15
N LYS A 376 2.53 -24.74 9.80
CA LYS A 376 3.31 -23.52 10.07
C LYS A 376 3.84 -22.94 8.76
N ILE A 377 3.60 -21.64 8.55
CA ILE A 377 4.27 -20.82 7.53
C ILE A 377 4.87 -19.56 8.18
N PRO A 378 5.92 -18.97 7.60
CA PRO A 378 6.55 -17.73 8.08
C PRO A 378 5.70 -16.49 7.75
N ALA A 379 5.57 -15.56 8.71
CA ALA A 379 4.88 -14.25 8.62
C ALA A 379 3.52 -14.24 7.88
N PHE A 380 2.89 -13.06 7.77
CA PHE A 380 1.69 -12.74 6.98
C PHE A 380 0.84 -13.96 6.58
N LYS A 381 -0.02 -14.41 7.49
CA LYS A 381 -0.70 -15.72 7.38
C LYS A 381 -2.12 -15.65 6.83
N GLY A 382 -2.71 -14.44 6.76
CA GLY A 382 -3.97 -14.17 6.07
C GLY A 382 -3.74 -13.87 4.59
N GLY A 383 -4.81 -13.92 3.79
CA GLY A 383 -4.76 -13.57 2.37
C GLY A 383 -5.51 -12.27 2.11
N VAL A 384 -4.93 -11.35 1.36
CA VAL A 384 -5.60 -10.07 1.08
C VAL A 384 -6.85 -10.32 0.22
N PRO A 385 -8.05 -9.90 0.67
CA PRO A 385 -9.27 -10.10 -0.10
C PRO A 385 -9.38 -9.06 -1.23
N MET A 386 -9.88 -9.47 -2.38
CA MET A 386 -10.35 -8.61 -3.47
C MET A 386 -11.86 -8.80 -3.66
N ILE A 387 -12.57 -7.72 -4.00
CA ILE A 387 -14.01 -7.75 -4.25
C ILE A 387 -14.29 -7.29 -5.70
N HIS A 388 -14.94 -8.13 -6.49
CA HIS A 388 -15.38 -7.76 -7.84
C HIS A 388 -16.70 -8.45 -8.18
N ASN A 389 -17.64 -7.70 -8.78
CA ASN A 389 -18.97 -8.20 -9.17
C ASN A 389 -19.71 -8.95 -8.05
N ASN A 390 -19.72 -8.38 -6.83
CA ASN A 390 -20.33 -8.99 -5.63
C ASN A 390 -19.75 -10.38 -5.26
N ILE A 391 -18.50 -10.65 -5.63
CA ILE A 391 -17.75 -11.85 -5.23
C ILE A 391 -16.46 -11.41 -4.56
N VAL A 392 -16.17 -12.03 -3.41
CA VAL A 392 -14.90 -11.93 -2.72
C VAL A 392 -13.99 -13.03 -3.24
N TYR A 393 -12.80 -12.69 -3.72
CA TYR A 393 -11.74 -13.63 -4.05
C TYR A 393 -10.60 -13.43 -3.05
N VAL A 394 -10.21 -14.50 -2.36
CA VAL A 394 -9.28 -14.41 -1.24
C VAL A 394 -8.42 -15.66 -1.16
N GLY A 395 -7.15 -15.48 -0.83
CA GLY A 395 -6.21 -16.57 -0.61
C GLY A 395 -6.20 -17.06 0.84
N ASN A 396 -5.71 -18.29 1.04
CA ASN A 396 -5.48 -18.88 2.35
C ASN A 396 -4.05 -19.45 2.41
N PRO A 397 -3.07 -18.65 2.86
CA PRO A 397 -1.65 -19.00 2.86
C PRO A 397 -1.30 -20.32 3.53
N VAL A 398 -1.98 -20.65 4.63
CA VAL A 398 -1.66 -21.86 5.41
C VAL A 398 -2.08 -23.13 4.69
N ALA A 399 -3.10 -23.03 3.82
CA ALA A 399 -3.61 -24.15 3.03
C ALA A 399 -3.16 -24.12 1.56
N SER A 400 -2.49 -23.06 1.11
CA SER A 400 -2.12 -22.85 -0.30
C SER A 400 -3.33 -22.93 -1.26
N THR A 401 -4.40 -22.22 -0.90
CA THR A 401 -5.66 -22.20 -1.67
C THR A 401 -6.13 -20.78 -1.95
N TYR A 402 -6.96 -20.62 -2.98
CA TYR A 402 -7.82 -19.45 -3.17
C TYR A 402 -9.29 -19.89 -3.15
N GLN A 403 -10.16 -19.00 -2.70
CA GLN A 403 -11.59 -19.25 -2.60
C GLN A 403 -12.38 -18.05 -3.12
N ALA A 404 -13.56 -18.33 -3.68
CA ALA A 404 -14.53 -17.32 -4.05
C ALA A 404 -15.78 -17.41 -3.18
N TYR A 405 -16.25 -16.28 -2.66
CA TYR A 405 -17.45 -16.19 -1.84
C TYR A 405 -18.40 -15.12 -2.38
N GLU A 406 -19.70 -15.39 -2.39
CA GLU A 406 -20.70 -14.34 -2.63
C GLU A 406 -20.62 -13.26 -1.53
N LEU A 407 -20.42 -12.00 -1.92
CA LEU A 407 -20.15 -10.87 -1.00
C LEU A 407 -21.23 -10.70 0.07
N LYS A 408 -22.49 -10.90 -0.29
CA LYS A 408 -23.64 -10.63 0.60
C LYS A 408 -24.03 -11.84 1.45
N THR A 409 -23.89 -13.05 0.94
CA THR A 409 -24.40 -14.28 1.58
C THR A 409 -23.28 -15.09 2.26
N GLY A 410 -22.03 -14.88 1.86
CA GLY A 410 -20.88 -15.68 2.28
C GLY A 410 -20.93 -17.11 1.74
N LYS A 411 -21.73 -17.38 0.69
CA LYS A 411 -21.76 -18.70 0.05
C LYS A 411 -20.45 -18.94 -0.69
N LEU A 412 -19.76 -20.03 -0.35
CA LEU A 412 -18.58 -20.50 -1.05
C LEU A 412 -18.98 -20.95 -2.46
N LEU A 413 -18.32 -20.40 -3.48
CA LEU A 413 -18.53 -20.74 -4.89
C LEU A 413 -17.58 -21.85 -5.32
N TRP A 414 -16.30 -21.73 -4.99
CA TRP A 414 -15.27 -22.72 -5.31
C TRP A 414 -14.03 -22.54 -4.42
N THR A 415 -13.21 -23.59 -4.38
CA THR A 415 -11.86 -23.58 -3.80
C THR A 415 -10.87 -24.10 -4.84
N TRP A 416 -9.82 -23.33 -5.13
CA TRP A 416 -8.71 -23.72 -5.99
C TRP A 416 -7.47 -23.99 -5.14
N HIS A 417 -6.80 -25.11 -5.38
CA HIS A 417 -5.52 -25.43 -4.74
C HIS A 417 -4.39 -25.05 -5.69
N VAL A 418 -3.44 -24.25 -5.21
CA VAL A 418 -2.28 -23.86 -6.02
C VAL A 418 -1.47 -25.12 -6.32
N PRO A 419 -1.20 -25.44 -7.61
CA PRO A 419 -0.54 -26.71 -7.97
C PRO A 419 0.93 -26.74 -7.59
N THR A 420 1.57 -25.57 -7.47
CA THR A 420 2.98 -25.43 -7.14
C THR A 420 3.19 -25.36 -5.63
N LYS A 421 4.23 -26.03 -5.14
CA LYS A 421 4.58 -26.01 -3.72
C LYS A 421 5.38 -24.76 -3.39
N VAL A 422 4.86 -23.93 -2.49
CA VAL A 422 5.55 -22.74 -1.99
C VAL A 422 5.87 -22.95 -0.52
N ALA A 423 7.16 -23.03 -0.16
CA ALA A 423 7.59 -23.30 1.22
C ALA A 423 7.14 -22.20 2.20
N ALA A 424 7.05 -20.95 1.72
CA ALA A 424 6.48 -19.84 2.47
C ALA A 424 4.95 -19.91 2.55
N GLY A 425 4.25 -20.77 1.80
CA GLY A 425 2.79 -20.75 1.64
C GLY A 425 2.34 -19.87 0.47
N ALA A 426 1.26 -20.27 -0.22
CA ALA A 426 0.69 -19.57 -1.37
C ALA A 426 -0.69 -18.98 -1.04
N GLY A 427 -1.05 -17.81 -1.60
CA GLY A 427 -2.34 -17.18 -1.32
C GLY A 427 -2.32 -15.99 -0.37
N ARG A 428 -1.18 -15.29 -0.29
CA ARG A 428 -1.04 -14.05 0.49
C ARG A 428 -1.58 -12.84 -0.27
N SER A 429 -1.22 -12.76 -1.54
CA SER A 429 -1.61 -11.74 -2.49
C SER A 429 -3.10 -11.76 -2.81
N ALA A 430 -3.63 -10.59 -3.19
CA ALA A 430 -4.97 -10.48 -3.73
C ALA A 430 -4.96 -10.91 -5.22
N PRO A 431 -6.00 -11.61 -5.70
CA PRO A 431 -6.19 -11.81 -7.13
C PRO A 431 -6.58 -10.51 -7.83
N THR A 432 -6.25 -10.38 -9.12
CA THR A 432 -6.76 -9.31 -9.99
C THR A 432 -7.77 -9.89 -10.97
N TYR A 433 -9.01 -9.37 -10.98
CA TYR A 433 -10.04 -9.74 -11.95
C TYR A 433 -10.01 -8.76 -13.12
N TYR A 434 -9.76 -9.26 -14.32
CA TYR A 434 -9.74 -8.46 -15.54
C TYR A 434 -10.34 -9.21 -16.73
N LYS A 435 -11.26 -8.56 -17.45
CA LYS A 435 -11.91 -9.08 -18.67
C LYS A 435 -12.42 -10.52 -18.56
N GLY A 436 -13.01 -10.87 -17.42
CA GLY A 436 -13.62 -12.20 -17.23
C GLY A 436 -12.68 -13.28 -16.68
N LEU A 437 -11.43 -12.92 -16.35
CA LEU A 437 -10.40 -13.84 -15.87
C LEU A 437 -9.81 -13.36 -14.55
N LEU A 438 -9.32 -14.29 -13.72
CA LEU A 438 -8.50 -13.97 -12.55
C LEU A 438 -7.03 -14.17 -12.88
N TYR A 439 -6.21 -13.22 -12.46
CA TYR A 439 -4.75 -13.28 -12.52
C TYR A 439 -4.21 -13.30 -11.09
N ILE A 440 -3.34 -14.26 -10.80
CA ILE A 440 -2.85 -14.50 -9.45
C ILE A 440 -1.34 -14.70 -9.48
N THR A 441 -0.58 -13.79 -8.89
CA THR A 441 0.85 -13.95 -8.60
C THR A 441 1.04 -14.62 -7.25
N THR A 442 1.65 -15.80 -7.23
CA THR A 442 1.98 -16.49 -5.98
C THR A 442 3.12 -17.49 -6.23
N GLY A 443 4.00 -17.68 -5.24
CA GLY A 443 5.19 -18.47 -5.49
C GLY A 443 6.09 -17.78 -6.51
N GLN A 444 6.46 -18.52 -7.55
CA GLN A 444 7.30 -18.07 -8.67
C GLN A 444 6.50 -17.84 -9.97
N TYR A 445 5.18 -17.84 -9.89
CA TYR A 445 4.30 -17.93 -11.05
C TYR A 445 3.21 -16.87 -11.00
N ILE A 446 2.78 -16.47 -12.19
CA ILE A 446 1.47 -15.87 -12.40
C ILE A 446 0.54 -16.92 -13.03
N PHE A 447 -0.65 -17.07 -12.47
CA PHE A 447 -1.68 -17.99 -12.91
C PHE A 447 -2.86 -17.24 -13.51
N VAL A 448 -3.50 -17.86 -14.51
CA VAL A 448 -4.81 -17.44 -15.02
C VAL A 448 -5.83 -18.47 -14.54
N VAL A 449 -6.87 -18.01 -13.84
CA VAL A 449 -7.91 -18.86 -13.26
C VAL A 449 -9.28 -18.41 -13.75
N ASN A 450 -10.13 -19.36 -14.11
CA ASN A 450 -11.51 -19.10 -14.49
C ASN A 450 -12.33 -18.72 -13.24
N PRO A 451 -12.85 -17.48 -13.14
CA PRO A 451 -13.56 -17.01 -11.94
C PRO A 451 -14.89 -17.72 -11.67
N ALA A 452 -15.52 -18.31 -12.68
CA ALA A 452 -16.79 -19.01 -12.51
C ALA A 452 -16.60 -20.41 -11.90
N THR A 453 -15.48 -21.07 -12.20
CA THR A 453 -15.25 -22.48 -11.84
C THR A 453 -14.09 -22.70 -10.87
N GLY A 454 -13.22 -21.71 -10.66
CA GLY A 454 -12.00 -21.86 -9.87
C GLY A 454 -10.97 -22.79 -10.51
N LYS A 455 -11.09 -23.08 -11.80
CA LYS A 455 -10.13 -23.92 -12.54
C LYS A 455 -9.02 -23.06 -13.13
N GLU A 456 -7.78 -23.50 -12.95
CA GLU A 456 -6.64 -22.96 -13.67
C GLU A 456 -6.82 -23.13 -15.18
N LEU A 457 -6.49 -22.08 -15.92
CA LEU A 457 -6.47 -22.05 -17.39
C LEU A 457 -5.02 -22.04 -17.89
N HIS A 458 -4.18 -21.20 -17.30
CA HIS A 458 -2.79 -21.02 -17.69
C HIS A 458 -1.89 -20.78 -16.47
N GLN A 459 -0.60 -21.09 -16.64
CA GLN A 459 0.46 -20.73 -15.69
C GLN A 459 1.68 -20.22 -16.46
N HIS A 460 2.33 -19.19 -15.93
CA HIS A 460 3.54 -18.63 -16.50
C HIS A 460 4.61 -18.50 -15.41
N HIS A 461 5.77 -19.12 -15.64
CA HIS A 461 6.90 -19.07 -14.70
C HIS A 461 7.67 -17.77 -14.83
N ILE A 462 8.01 -17.17 -13.69
CA ILE A 462 8.79 -15.92 -13.61
C ILE A 462 10.04 -16.14 -12.75
N GLY A 463 9.90 -16.82 -11.60
CA GLY A 463 10.95 -16.96 -10.61
C GLY A 463 10.79 -16.00 -9.42
N GLY A 464 11.78 -16.00 -8.52
CA GLY A 464 11.76 -15.20 -7.30
C GLY A 464 10.67 -15.60 -6.32
N GLN A 465 9.94 -14.60 -5.80
CA GLN A 465 8.77 -14.78 -4.93
C GLN A 465 7.85 -13.55 -5.06
N PHE A 466 6.53 -13.74 -4.94
CA PHE A 466 5.57 -12.62 -5.02
C PHE A 466 5.06 -12.09 -3.67
N GLY A 467 5.08 -12.89 -2.60
CA GLY A 467 4.66 -12.39 -1.28
C GLY A 467 3.20 -11.91 -1.30
N ILE A 468 2.98 -10.62 -1.03
CA ILE A 468 1.65 -9.96 -0.98
C ILE A 468 1.39 -9.06 -2.20
N GLU A 469 2.28 -9.06 -3.20
CA GLU A 469 2.09 -8.35 -4.47
C GLU A 469 0.89 -8.88 -5.25
N SER A 470 0.10 -7.99 -5.86
CA SER A 470 -1.04 -8.36 -6.72
C SER A 470 -0.84 -7.82 -8.13
N PRO A 471 -1.24 -8.54 -9.19
CA PRO A 471 -0.97 -8.12 -10.56
C PRO A 471 -1.64 -6.80 -10.91
N VAL A 472 -0.89 -5.84 -11.45
CA VAL A 472 -1.46 -4.59 -11.96
C VAL A 472 -1.65 -4.69 -13.46
N ILE A 473 -2.90 -4.67 -13.93
CA ILE A 473 -3.20 -4.88 -15.35
C ILE A 473 -3.71 -3.59 -15.96
N VAL A 474 -3.00 -3.09 -16.98
CA VAL A 474 -3.40 -1.90 -17.75
C VAL A 474 -3.45 -2.28 -19.23
N GLY A 475 -4.64 -2.26 -19.82
CA GLY A 475 -4.85 -2.61 -21.21
C GLY A 475 -4.44 -4.05 -21.52
N GLY A 476 -3.35 -4.23 -22.25
CA GLY A 476 -2.73 -5.50 -22.61
C GLY A 476 -1.38 -5.75 -21.94
N THR A 477 -1.02 -5.00 -20.89
CA THR A 477 0.22 -5.19 -20.12
C THR A 477 -0.07 -5.51 -18.66
N VAL A 478 0.67 -6.48 -18.12
CA VAL A 478 0.72 -6.79 -16.69
C VAL A 478 2.01 -6.22 -16.11
N TYR A 479 1.89 -5.42 -15.05
CA TYR A 479 3.00 -4.85 -14.29
C TYR A 479 3.09 -5.50 -12.94
N LEU A 480 4.29 -5.96 -12.57
CA LEU A 480 4.55 -6.69 -11.34
C LEU A 480 5.79 -6.13 -10.66
N THR A 481 5.83 -6.24 -9.33
CA THR A 481 7.07 -6.23 -8.56
C THR A 481 7.38 -7.65 -8.08
N ASN A 482 8.57 -7.86 -7.52
CA ASN A 482 8.97 -9.16 -6.97
C ASN A 482 9.69 -8.97 -5.64
N SER A 483 9.55 -9.94 -4.74
CA SER A 483 10.27 -9.95 -3.47
C SER A 483 11.79 -10.04 -3.64
N TRP A 484 12.29 -10.48 -4.82
CA TRP A 484 13.70 -10.42 -5.19
C TRP A 484 14.14 -9.06 -5.77
N ASP A 485 13.34 -8.02 -5.54
CA ASP A 485 13.67 -6.63 -5.85
C ASP A 485 13.82 -6.40 -7.36
N TRP A 486 12.73 -6.72 -8.08
CA TRP A 486 12.56 -6.45 -9.49
C TRP A 486 11.22 -5.77 -9.76
N ILE A 487 11.21 -4.87 -10.75
CA ILE A 487 9.99 -4.36 -11.41
C ILE A 487 9.95 -4.93 -12.82
N MET A 488 8.78 -5.36 -13.31
CA MET A 488 8.65 -5.91 -14.66
C MET A 488 7.32 -5.57 -15.31
N ALA A 489 7.34 -5.62 -16.65
CA ALA A 489 6.14 -5.63 -17.48
C ALA A 489 6.14 -6.87 -18.36
N ILE A 490 4.98 -7.50 -18.50
CA ILE A 490 4.76 -8.69 -19.32
C ILE A 490 3.50 -8.48 -20.16
N PRO A 491 3.51 -8.77 -21.47
CA PRO A 491 2.29 -8.71 -22.28
C PRO A 491 1.24 -9.70 -21.76
N LEU A 492 -0.01 -9.24 -21.61
CA LEU A 492 -1.12 -10.05 -21.12
C LEU A 492 -1.33 -11.30 -21.98
N LYS A 493 -1.17 -11.17 -23.30
CA LYS A 493 -1.28 -12.29 -24.26
C LYS A 493 -0.20 -13.35 -24.08
N THR A 494 0.97 -13.00 -23.54
CA THR A 494 2.03 -13.96 -23.21
C THR A 494 1.61 -14.84 -22.03
N ILE A 495 0.83 -14.29 -21.10
CA ILE A 495 0.33 -15.00 -19.91
C ILE A 495 -0.96 -15.77 -20.22
N SER A 496 -1.89 -15.17 -20.97
CA SER A 496 -3.19 -15.77 -21.29
C SER A 496 -3.20 -16.63 -22.57
N HIS A 497 -2.12 -16.64 -23.34
CA HIS A 497 -2.06 -17.28 -24.67
C HIS A 497 -3.17 -16.80 -25.64
N GLY A 498 -3.68 -15.57 -25.45
CA GLY A 498 -4.72 -14.98 -26.29
C GLY A 498 -6.15 -15.31 -25.88
N SER A 499 -6.35 -16.00 -24.75
CA SER A 499 -7.67 -16.20 -24.12
C SER A 499 -8.23 -14.93 -23.47
#